data_AF-A0A7S4VAR2-F1
#
_entry.id   AF-A0A7S4VAR2-F1
#
_cell.length_a   1.000
_cell.length_b   1.000
_cell.length_c   1.000
_cell.angle_alpha   90.00
_cell.angle_beta   90.00
_cell.angle_gamma   90.00
#
_symmetry.space_group_name_H-M   'P 1'
#
loop_
_entity.id
_entity.type
_entity.pdbx_description
1 polymer ?
#
loop_
_entity_poly.entity_id
_entity_poly.type
_entity_poly.pdbx_seq_one_letter_code
_entity_poly.pdbx_strand_id
1 'polypeptide(L)'
;MPGPFFAANQFGGPNFYALELFIHHVLNFPISSLTQSHIDEALKELGGDVQRMVMGHTPQFRINAALKGKAWRVDVGASKGVMSGTPEVLEIIHGGEDEDDVVKILTMSGEAICSSERQVMSVANLL
;
A
#
# COMPACT_ATOMS: atom_id res chain seq x y z
N MET A 1 7.50 27.07 11.53
CA MET A 1 6.84 26.17 12.51
C MET A 1 6.85 24.77 11.90
N PRO A 2 7.47 23.75 12.53
CA PRO A 2 7.36 22.39 12.03
C PRO A 2 5.99 21.82 12.42
N GLY A 3 5.27 21.30 11.42
CA GLY A 3 3.92 20.73 11.55
C GLY A 3 3.91 19.34 12.22
N PRO A 4 2.72 18.78 12.48
CA PRO A 4 2.57 17.62 13.35
C PRO A 4 2.99 16.34 12.63
N PHE A 5 4.19 15.87 12.91
CA PHE A 5 4.62 14.49 12.66
C PHE A 5 3.85 13.59 13.65
N PHE A 6 2.72 13.04 13.20
CA PHE A 6 2.02 12.02 13.97
C PHE A 6 2.77 10.68 13.84
N ALA A 7 3.37 10.29 14.98
CA ALA A 7 3.58 8.93 15.46
C ALA A 7 4.32 7.93 14.55
N ALA A 8 5.61 8.17 14.30
CA ALA A 8 6.56 7.08 14.02
C ALA A 8 7.60 6.89 15.15
N ASN A 9 7.60 7.78 16.15
CA ASN A 9 8.67 7.90 17.15
C ASN A 9 8.50 7.05 18.42
N GLN A 10 7.59 6.07 18.45
CA GLN A 10 7.40 5.20 19.64
C GLN A 10 8.00 3.79 19.49
N PHE A 11 8.55 3.42 18.33
CA PHE A 11 9.10 2.08 18.09
C PHE A 11 10.60 2.12 17.73
N GLY A 12 11.40 2.77 18.58
CA GLY A 12 12.86 2.89 18.43
C GLY A 12 13.62 1.57 18.72
N GLY A 13 13.32 0.52 17.97
CA GLY A 13 14.01 -0.77 18.01
C GLY A 13 14.74 -1.10 16.70
N PRO A 14 15.63 -2.11 16.68
CA PRO A 14 16.38 -2.51 15.49
C PRO A 14 15.52 -2.90 14.27
N ASN A 15 14.22 -3.17 14.47
CA ASN A 15 13.25 -3.46 13.40
C ASN A 15 12.79 -2.24 12.60
N PHE A 16 13.07 -1.01 13.06
CA PHE A 16 12.59 0.20 12.37
C PHE A 16 13.26 0.40 11.01
N TYR A 17 14.58 0.18 10.94
CA TYR A 17 15.34 0.26 9.69
C TYR A 17 14.95 -0.83 8.68
N ALA A 18 14.54 -2.01 9.17
CA ALA A 18 14.02 -3.08 8.32
C ALA A 18 12.70 -2.67 7.65
N LEU A 19 11.82 -1.98 8.39
CA LEU A 19 10.55 -1.49 7.86
C LEU A 19 10.76 -0.40 6.79
N GLU A 20 11.70 0.52 7.01
CA GLU A 20 12.00 1.60 6.06
C GLU A 20 12.63 1.07 4.75
N LEU A 21 13.58 0.13 4.85
CA LEU A 21 14.14 -0.56 3.69
C LEU A 21 13.09 -1.42 2.96
N PHE A 22 12.18 -2.04 3.70
CA PHE A 22 11.08 -2.81 3.14
C PHE A 22 10.11 -1.93 2.34
N ILE A 23 9.75 -0.77 2.87
CA ILE A 23 8.89 0.22 2.19
C ILE A 23 9.52 0.61 0.85
N HIS A 24 10.81 0.92 0.78
CA HIS A 24 11.46 1.28 -0.48
C HIS A 24 11.44 0.13 -1.51
N HIS A 25 11.57 -1.13 -1.06
CA HIS A 25 11.51 -2.30 -1.93
C HIS A 25 10.10 -2.54 -2.48
N VAL A 26 9.07 -2.39 -1.65
CA VAL A 26 7.67 -2.56 -2.07
C VAL A 26 7.20 -1.42 -2.99
N LEU A 27 7.75 -0.22 -2.80
CA LEU A 27 7.40 0.95 -3.61
C LEU A 27 8.02 0.89 -5.02
N ASN A 28 9.26 0.39 -5.16
CA ASN A 28 10.07 0.56 -6.39
C ASN A 28 10.56 -0.74 -7.06
N PHE A 29 10.48 -1.93 -6.44
CA PHE A 29 11.13 -3.15 -6.95
C PHE A 29 10.14 -4.25 -7.39
N PRO A 30 10.57 -5.19 -8.25
CA PRO A 30 9.73 -6.26 -8.77
C PRO A 30 9.15 -7.13 -7.65
N ILE A 31 7.87 -7.45 -7.81
CA ILE A 31 7.11 -8.33 -6.91
C ILE A 31 7.74 -9.73 -6.98
N SER A 32 8.54 -10.08 -5.97
CA SER A 32 9.17 -11.39 -5.81
C SER A 32 8.46 -12.23 -4.75
N SER A 33 8.65 -13.55 -4.79
CA SER A 33 8.15 -14.47 -3.75
C SER A 33 8.73 -14.16 -2.36
N LEU A 34 9.97 -13.68 -2.29
CA LEU A 34 10.62 -13.28 -1.04
C LEU A 34 9.98 -12.01 -0.45
N THR A 35 9.64 -11.02 -1.28
CA THR A 35 8.95 -9.82 -0.83
C THR A 35 7.54 -10.16 -0.33
N GLN A 36 6.89 -11.16 -0.92
CA GLN A 36 5.59 -11.66 -0.45
C GLN A 36 5.71 -12.30 0.94
N SER A 37 6.71 -13.14 1.20
CA SER A 37 6.86 -13.72 2.53
C SER A 37 7.14 -12.67 3.61
N HIS A 38 7.95 -11.65 3.29
CA HIS A 38 8.23 -10.58 4.24
C HIS A 38 7.00 -9.75 4.61
N ILE A 39 6.12 -9.42 3.65
CA ILE A 39 4.89 -8.70 4.01
C ILE A 39 3.95 -9.57 4.84
N ASP A 40 3.89 -10.87 4.54
CA ASP A 40 3.03 -11.81 5.26
C ASP A 40 3.48 -11.93 6.73
N GLU A 41 4.79 -12.00 6.96
CA GLU A 41 5.38 -12.02 8.29
C GLU A 41 5.18 -10.69 9.04
N ALA A 42 5.46 -9.56 8.38
CA ALA A 42 5.30 -8.24 8.99
C ALA A 42 3.84 -7.96 9.42
N LEU A 43 2.86 -8.31 8.58
CA LEU A 43 1.45 -8.15 8.94
C LEU A 43 1.07 -9.05 10.12
N LYS A 44 1.55 -10.29 10.15
CA LYS A 44 1.32 -11.22 11.26
C LYS A 44 1.91 -10.71 12.58
N GLU A 45 3.07 -10.05 12.55
CA GLU A 45 3.68 -9.47 13.75
C GLU A 45 2.91 -8.25 14.29
N LEU A 46 2.24 -7.50 13.43
CA LEU A 46 1.42 -6.34 13.82
C LEU A 46 0.09 -6.73 14.44
N GLY A 47 -0.45 -7.91 14.09
CA GLY A 47 -1.71 -8.44 14.61
C GLY A 47 -2.36 -9.40 13.61
N GLY A 48 -3.01 -10.45 14.09
CA GLY A 48 -3.65 -11.45 13.23
C GLY A 48 -4.82 -10.91 12.38
N ASP A 49 -5.36 -9.75 12.77
CA ASP A 49 -6.42 -8.99 12.12
C ASP A 49 -5.89 -7.99 11.08
N VAL A 50 -4.59 -7.73 11.03
CA VAL A 50 -4.00 -6.78 10.08
C VAL A 50 -3.86 -7.43 8.71
N GLN A 51 -4.75 -7.06 7.78
CA GLN A 51 -4.83 -7.70 6.46
C GLN A 51 -3.87 -7.10 5.42
N ARG A 52 -3.47 -5.82 5.60
CA ARG A 52 -2.79 -5.05 4.55
C ARG A 52 -2.09 -3.81 5.11
N MET A 53 -1.05 -3.38 4.39
CA MET A 53 -0.29 -2.18 4.64
C MET A 53 -0.61 -1.13 3.56
N VAL A 54 -0.99 0.07 3.98
CA VAL A 54 -1.28 1.22 3.09
C VAL A 54 -0.15 2.23 3.21
N MET A 55 0.47 2.59 2.08
CA MET A 55 1.70 3.40 2.04
C MET A 55 1.60 4.50 0.98
N GLY A 56 2.19 5.65 1.29
CA GLY A 56 2.40 6.76 0.35
C GLY A 56 3.87 7.00 0.05
N HIS A 57 4.26 8.27 -0.05
CA HIS A 57 5.63 8.78 -0.19
C HIS A 57 6.28 8.61 -1.56
N THR A 58 6.11 7.46 -2.22
CA THR A 58 6.57 7.27 -3.60
C THR A 58 5.39 7.43 -4.57
N PRO A 59 5.36 8.51 -5.37
CA PRO A 59 4.30 8.76 -6.33
C PRO A 59 4.11 7.59 -7.29
N GLN A 60 2.85 7.23 -7.51
CA GLN A 60 2.37 6.24 -8.46
C GLN A 60 1.51 6.94 -9.52
N PHE A 61 1.41 6.37 -10.72
CA PHE A 61 0.49 6.91 -11.74
C PHE A 61 -0.99 6.81 -11.34
N ARG A 62 -1.32 5.81 -10.53
CA ARG A 62 -2.65 5.54 -9.96
C ARG A 62 -2.50 4.70 -8.69
N ILE A 63 -3.48 4.76 -7.80
CA ILE A 63 -3.56 3.86 -6.64
C ILE A 63 -3.55 2.43 -7.14
N ASN A 64 -2.70 1.62 -6.54
CA ASN A 64 -2.57 0.23 -6.93
C ASN A 64 -2.17 -0.66 -5.76
N ALA A 65 -2.35 -1.96 -5.97
CA ALA A 65 -2.06 -3.01 -5.01
C ALA A 65 -0.93 -3.90 -5.52
N ALA A 66 -0.01 -4.25 -4.65
CA ALA A 66 1.03 -5.25 -4.87
C ALA A 66 0.90 -6.38 -3.85
N LEU A 67 1.66 -7.45 -4.06
CA LEU A 67 1.80 -8.56 -3.10
C LEU A 67 0.45 -9.17 -2.71
N LYS A 68 -0.38 -9.45 -3.72
CA LYS A 68 -1.72 -10.04 -3.57
C LYS A 68 -2.67 -9.19 -2.71
N GLY A 69 -2.69 -7.88 -2.93
CA GLY A 69 -3.58 -6.97 -2.19
C GLY A 69 -3.12 -6.61 -0.77
N LYS A 70 -1.92 -7.03 -0.36
CA LYS A 70 -1.37 -6.77 0.97
C LYS A 70 -0.57 -5.48 1.08
N ALA A 71 -0.08 -4.94 -0.04
CA ALA A 71 0.59 -3.64 -0.10
C ALA A 71 -0.16 -2.67 -1.01
N TRP A 72 -0.73 -1.61 -0.43
CA TRP A 72 -1.44 -0.58 -1.16
C TRP A 72 -0.60 0.68 -1.27
N ARG A 73 -0.38 1.14 -2.51
CA ARG A 73 0.40 2.35 -2.82
C ARG A 73 -0.56 3.44 -3.23
N VAL A 74 -0.78 4.42 -2.35
CA VAL A 74 -1.87 5.40 -2.47
C VAL A 74 -1.44 6.81 -2.85
N ASP A 75 -0.13 7.08 -2.86
CA ASP A 75 0.38 8.38 -3.27
C ASP A 75 0.36 8.51 -4.78
N VAL A 76 -0.56 9.30 -5.33
CA VAL A 76 -0.68 9.56 -6.78
C VAL A 76 0.10 10.80 -7.24
N GLY A 77 0.85 11.46 -6.35
CA GLY A 77 1.57 12.69 -6.68
C GLY A 77 0.65 13.82 -7.16
N ALA A 78 -0.50 14.01 -6.50
CA ALA A 78 -1.56 14.93 -6.92
C ALA A 78 -1.11 16.41 -7.02
N SER A 79 -0.02 16.78 -6.34
CA SER A 79 0.49 18.14 -6.41
C SER A 79 1.10 18.46 -7.78
N LYS A 80 0.92 19.71 -8.24
CA LYS A 80 1.43 20.17 -9.54
C LYS A 80 2.95 20.10 -9.69
N GLY A 81 3.68 20.14 -8.57
CA GLY A 81 5.14 20.08 -8.54
C GLY A 81 5.73 18.67 -8.53
N VAL A 82 4.89 17.62 -8.51
CA VAL A 82 5.33 16.22 -8.45
C VAL A 82 4.96 15.49 -9.74
N MET A 83 3.68 15.17 -9.92
CA MET A 83 3.19 14.50 -11.14
C MET A 83 1.91 15.11 -11.70
N SER A 84 1.28 16.07 -11.00
CA SER A 84 -0.08 16.53 -11.32
C SER A 84 -1.07 15.37 -11.50
N GLY A 85 -0.88 14.28 -10.73
CA GLY A 85 -1.67 13.07 -10.86
C GLY A 85 -3.15 13.33 -10.54
N THR A 86 -4.03 12.60 -11.21
CA THR A 86 -5.47 12.67 -10.92
C THR A 86 -5.73 12.08 -9.53
N PRO A 87 -6.37 12.83 -8.61
CA PRO A 87 -6.70 12.30 -7.29
C PRO A 87 -7.58 11.06 -7.37
N GLU A 88 -7.32 10.09 -6.50
CA GLU A 88 -8.11 8.88 -6.31
C GLU A 88 -8.25 8.63 -4.80
N VAL A 89 -9.29 7.90 -4.40
CA VAL A 89 -9.54 7.53 -3.00
C VAL A 89 -9.54 6.02 -2.87
N LEU A 90 -8.75 5.50 -1.93
CA LEU A 90 -8.86 4.10 -1.50
C LEU A 90 -9.97 4.00 -0.46
N GLU A 91 -11.04 3.27 -0.79
CA GLU A 91 -12.14 2.97 0.12
C GLU A 91 -12.00 1.53 0.61
N ILE A 92 -12.00 1.34 1.93
CA ILE A 92 -11.97 0.03 2.60
C ILE A 92 -13.20 -0.03 3.49
N ILE A 93 -14.09 -0.96 3.20
CA ILE A 93 -15.29 -1.24 3.99
C ILE A 93 -15.05 -2.53 4.74
N HIS A 94 -15.01 -2.46 6.07
CA HIS A 94 -14.78 -3.63 6.91
C HIS A 94 -15.98 -4.59 6.85
N GLY A 95 -15.72 -5.85 6.53
CA GLY A 95 -16.76 -6.89 6.42
C GLY A 95 -17.25 -7.41 7.78
N GLY A 96 -16.42 -7.35 8.81
CA GLY A 96 -16.66 -7.96 10.12
C GLY A 96 -15.64 -9.05 10.45
N GLU A 97 -15.88 -9.83 11.51
CA GLU A 97 -14.94 -10.84 12.00
C GLU A 97 -14.78 -12.04 11.04
N ASP A 98 -15.82 -12.36 10.26
CA ASP A 98 -15.89 -13.54 9.38
C ASP A 98 -15.98 -13.20 7.88
N GLU A 99 -15.93 -11.91 7.52
CA GLU A 99 -16.06 -11.44 6.14
C GLU A 99 -14.83 -10.63 5.72
N ASP A 100 -14.36 -10.87 4.49
CA ASP A 100 -13.27 -10.11 3.89
C ASP A 100 -13.66 -8.64 3.70
N ASP A 101 -12.71 -7.73 3.93
CA ASP A 101 -12.92 -6.31 3.65
C ASP A 101 -13.19 -6.08 2.15
N VAL A 102 -14.18 -5.23 1.85
CA VAL A 102 -14.43 -4.77 0.48
C VAL A 102 -13.53 -3.58 0.19
N VAL A 103 -12.63 -3.73 -0.77
CA VAL A 103 -11.67 -2.69 -1.16
C VAL A 103 -11.96 -2.18 -2.57
N LYS A 104 -12.13 -0.86 -2.70
CA LYS A 104 -12.45 -0.17 -3.95
C LYS A 104 -11.64 1.11 -4.12
N ILE A 105 -11.51 1.56 -5.35
CA ILE A 105 -10.89 2.84 -5.68
C ILE A 105 -11.96 3.75 -6.27
N LEU A 106 -12.18 4.90 -5.64
CA LEU A 106 -13.09 5.92 -6.14
C LEU A 106 -12.31 6.93 -6.97
N THR A 107 -12.74 7.12 -8.22
CA THR A 107 -12.11 8.06 -9.15
C THR A 107 -12.84 9.40 -9.13
N MET A 108 -12.22 10.42 -9.73
CA MET A 108 -12.86 11.73 -9.88
C MET A 108 -14.05 11.75 -10.83
N SER A 109 -14.20 10.73 -11.70
CA SER A 109 -15.40 10.53 -12.53
C SER A 109 -16.59 9.96 -11.75
N GLY A 110 -16.40 9.58 -10.47
CA GLY A 110 -17.42 8.91 -9.66
C GLY A 110 -17.51 7.40 -9.90
N GLU A 111 -16.53 6.82 -10.59
CA GLU A 111 -16.47 5.37 -10.81
C GLU A 111 -15.84 4.68 -9.59
N ALA A 112 -16.36 3.50 -9.27
CA ALA A 112 -15.81 2.62 -8.24
C ALA A 112 -15.14 1.42 -8.91
N ILE A 113 -13.81 1.35 -8.80
CA ILE A 113 -12.99 0.31 -9.42
C ILE A 113 -12.69 -0.77 -8.38
N CYS A 114 -12.85 -2.04 -8.75
CA CYS A 114 -12.58 -3.16 -7.84
C CYS A 114 -11.07 -3.32 -7.58
N SER A 115 -10.70 -3.72 -6.36
CA SER A 115 -9.30 -3.94 -6.00
C SER A 115 -8.56 -4.96 -6.87
N SER A 116 -9.26 -5.93 -7.46
CA SER A 116 -8.68 -6.92 -8.39
C SER A 116 -8.12 -6.28 -9.66
N GLU A 117 -8.73 -5.19 -10.14
CA GLU A 117 -8.29 -4.45 -11.34
C GLU A 117 -7.08 -3.55 -11.08
N ARG A 118 -6.74 -3.36 -9.80
CA ARG A 118 -5.61 -2.55 -9.35
C ARG A 118 -4.42 -3.38 -8.91
N GLN A 119 -4.47 -4.70 -9.08
CA GLN A 119 -3.34 -5.59 -8.81
C GLN A 119 -2.21 -5.37 -9.82
N VAL A 120 -1.02 -5.10 -9.32
CA VAL A 120 0.21 -5.13 -10.11
C VAL A 120 0.72 -6.56 -10.13
N MET A 121 0.83 -7.13 -11.34
CA MET A 121 1.33 -8.49 -11.51
C MET A 121 2.84 -8.54 -11.31
N SER A 122 3.32 -9.66 -10.80
CA SER A 122 4.75 -9.97 -10.79
C SER A 122 5.26 -10.14 -12.21
N VAL A 123 6.47 -9.62 -12.47
CA VAL A 123 7.21 -9.79 -13.72
C VAL A 123 7.54 -11.26 -14.03
N ALA A 124 7.41 -12.16 -13.04
CA ALA A 124 7.64 -13.59 -13.22
C ALA A 124 6.58 -14.29 -14.11
N ASN A 125 5.44 -13.63 -14.42
CA ASN A 125 4.41 -14.17 -15.31
C ASN A 125 4.51 -13.65 -16.76
N LEU A 126 5.61 -12.97 -17.12
CA LEU A 126 5.85 -12.37 -18.44
C LEU A 126 6.95 -13.06 -19.26
N LEU A 127 7.44 -14.22 -18.82
CA LEU A 127 8.41 -15.09 -19.52
C LEU A 127 7.93 -16.54 -19.49
#